data_AF-A0A1F5S725-F1
#
_entry.id   AF-A0A1F5S725-F1
#
_cell.length_a   1.000
_cell.length_b   1.000
_cell.length_c   1.000
_cell.angle_alpha   90.00
_cell.angle_beta   90.00
_cell.angle_gamma   90.00
#
_symmetry.space_group_name_H-M   'P 1'
#
loop_
_entity.id
_entity.type
_entity.pdbx_description
1 polymer ?
#
loop_
_entity_poly.entity_id
_entity_poly.type
_entity_poly.pdbx_seq_one_letter_code
_entity_poly.pdbx_strand_id
1 'polypeptide(L)' 'MAKQQFVCATCGFVGYPIKVVKGSIFIEIVLWLSFIVPGLIYSIWRLTSKYDACPKCKNASMIPTDSPMGQKLITNGK' A
#
# COMPACT_ATOMS: atom_id res chain seq x y z
N MET A 1 -6.36 -22.88 7.79
CA MET A 1 -6.51 -21.44 7.45
C MET A 1 -5.55 -21.17 6.29
N ALA A 2 -6.05 -21.01 5.06
CA ALA A 2 -5.20 -20.74 3.90
C ALA A 2 -4.54 -19.37 4.07
N LYS A 3 -3.21 -19.35 4.12
CA LYS A 3 -2.42 -18.13 4.30
C LYS A 3 -2.54 -17.33 3.01
N GLN A 4 -3.31 -16.23 3.02
CA GLN A 4 -3.51 -15.38 1.84
C GLN A 4 -2.16 -14.84 1.36
N GLN A 5 -1.65 -15.41 0.28
CA GLN A 5 -0.42 -14.94 -0.38
C GLN A 5 -0.80 -13.88 -1.41
N PHE A 6 0.03 -12.85 -1.56
CA PHE A 6 -0.15 -11.82 -2.58
C PHE A 6 0.98 -11.96 -3.59
N VAL A 7 0.66 -11.80 -4.87
CA VAL A 7 1.61 -11.71 -5.96
C VAL A 7 1.63 -10.29 -6.50
N CYS A 8 2.83 -9.74 -6.69
CA CYS A 8 2.98 -8.46 -7.35
C CYS A 8 2.92 -8.63 -8.88
N ALA A 9 2.01 -7.92 -9.55
CA ALA A 9 1.90 -7.97 -11.02
C ALA A 9 3.11 -7.40 -11.76
N THR A 10 3.94 -6.58 -11.11
CA THR A 10 5.09 -5.92 -11.75
C THR A 10 6.39 -6.71 -11.63
N CYS A 11 6.62 -7.35 -10.48
CA CYS A 11 7.90 -8.03 -10.21
C CYS A 11 7.75 -9.53 -9.94
N GLY A 12 6.53 -10.06 -9.95
CA GLY A 12 6.26 -11.48 -9.68
C GLY A 12 6.54 -11.91 -8.23
N PHE A 13 6.87 -10.97 -7.33
CA PHE A 13 7.15 -11.30 -5.94
C PHE A 13 5.89 -11.85 -5.26
N VAL A 14 5.98 -13.06 -4.71
CA VAL A 14 4.92 -13.71 -3.93
C VAL A 14 5.24 -13.57 -2.44
N GLY A 15 4.40 -12.86 -1.71
CA GLY A 15 4.61 -12.61 -0.30
C GLY A 15 3.51 -11.76 0.32
N TYR A 16 3.75 -11.26 1.54
CA TYR A 16 2.81 -10.37 2.21
C TYR A 16 3.08 -8.91 1.83
N PRO A 17 2.04 -8.10 1.55
CA PRO A 17 2.16 -6.67 1.32
C PRO A 17 2.79 -5.95 2.51
N ILE A 18 3.69 -4.99 2.25
CA ILE A 18 4.12 -4.06 3.29
C ILE A 18 3.22 -2.83 3.28
N LYS A 19 2.76 -2.43 4.45
CA LYS A 19 1.99 -1.20 4.60
C LYS A 19 2.96 -0.03 4.54
N VAL A 20 2.92 0.72 3.45
CA VAL A 20 3.74 1.93 3.30
C VAL A 20 2.87 3.14 3.62
N VAL A 21 3.24 3.84 4.68
CA VAL A 21 2.66 5.13 5.05
C VAL A 21 3.56 6.23 4.52
N LYS A 22 3.10 6.96 3.51
CA LYS A 22 3.70 8.25 3.12
C LYS A 22 3.12 9.34 4.02
N GLY A 23 3.85 9.77 5.04
CA GLY A 23 3.45 10.93 5.84
C GLY A 23 4.26 11.10 7.12
N SER A 24 4.83 12.28 7.30
CA SER A 24 5.49 12.69 8.54
C SER A 24 4.47 13.28 9.50
N ILE A 25 4.30 12.65 10.66
CA ILE A 25 3.47 13.14 11.80
C ILE A 25 3.83 14.59 12.18
N PHE A 26 5.07 15.00 11.94
CA PHE A 26 5.57 16.33 12.25
C PHE A 26 4.81 17.48 11.55
N ILE A 27 4.34 17.26 10.32
CA ILE A 27 3.59 18.27 9.55
C ILE A 27 2.17 18.44 10.11
N GLU A 28 1.53 17.36 10.60
CA GLU A 28 0.22 17.44 11.26
C GLU A 28 0.29 18.30 12.52
N ILE A 29 1.34 18.14 13.33
CA ILE A 29 1.53 18.88 14.59
C ILE A 29 1.73 20.38 14.32
N VAL A 30 2.54 20.74 13.32
CA VAL A 30 2.78 22.14 12.93
C VAL A 30 1.52 22.79 12.37
N LEU A 31 0.74 22.08 11.53
CA LEU A 31 -0.52 22.60 10.97
C LEU A 31 -1.57 22.83 12.06
N TRP A 32 -1.71 21.91 13.02
CA TRP A 32 -2.64 22.06 14.14
C TRP A 32 -2.33 23.27 15.03
N LEU A 33 -1.06 23.62 15.19
CA LEU A 33 -0.63 24.78 15.98
C LEU A 33 -0.88 26.12 15.27
N SER A 34 -0.95 26.15 13.94
CA SER A 34 -1.08 27.40 13.19
C SER A 34 -2.49 27.68 12.66
N PHE A 35 -3.27 26.67 12.24
CA PHE A 35 -4.62 26.84 11.70
C PHE A 35 -5.32 25.46 11.66
N ILE A 36 -6.45 25.28 12.36
CA ILE A 36 -7.14 23.98 12.52
C ILE A 36 -7.62 23.38 11.16
N VAL A 37 -8.02 24.23 10.22
CA VAL A 37 -8.60 23.85 8.93
C VAL A 37 -7.63 23.07 8.01
N PRO A 38 -6.39 23.54 7.72
CA PRO A 38 -5.43 22.77 6.94
C PRO A 38 -5.02 21.46 7.65
N GLY A 39 -5.01 21.44 8.99
CA GLY A 39 -4.75 20.22 9.77
C GLY A 39 -5.72 19.08 9.48
N LEU A 40 -7.01 19.38 9.33
CA LEU A 40 -8.03 18.38 8.98
C LEU A 40 -7.85 17.82 7.57
N ILE A 41 -7.64 18.69 6.58
CA ILE A 41 -7.46 18.31 5.18
C ILE A 41 -6.23 17.39 5.04
N TYR A 42 -5.14 17.72 5.75
CA TYR A 42 -3.92 16.92 5.73
C TYR A 42 -4.10 15.55 6.39
N SER A 43 -4.89 15.47 7.47
CA SER A 43 -5.17 14.19 8.13
C SER A 43 -5.98 13.26 7.21
N ILE A 44 -6.99 13.79 6.50
CA ILE A 44 -7.76 13.03 5.49
C ILE A 44 -6.84 12.57 4.35
N TRP A 45 -5.99 13.46 3.83
CA TRP A 45 -5.01 13.12 2.79
C TRP A 45 -4.02 12.03 3.23
N ARG A 46 -3.57 12.08 4.49
CA ARG A 46 -2.67 11.09 5.07
C ARG A 46 -3.34 9.73 5.26
N LEU A 47 -4.60 9.70 5.67
CA LEU A 47 -5.37 8.46 5.77
C LEU A 47 -5.60 7.81 4.40
N THR A 48 -5.86 8.60 3.35
CA THR A 48 -6.03 8.06 1.99
C THR A 48 -4.70 7.64 1.34
N SER A 49 -3.56 8.19 1.78
CA SER A 49 -2.23 7.84 1.25
C SER A 49 -1.64 6.54 1.81
N LYS A 50 -2.41 5.78 2.60
CA LYS A 50 -2.02 4.44 3.06
C LYS A 50 -2.24 3.45 1.93
N TYR A 51 -1.17 2.90 1.39
CA TYR A 51 -1.27 1.85 0.38
C TYR A 51 -0.43 0.64 0.74
N ASP A 52 -0.96 -0.53 0.41
CA ASP A 52 -0.25 -1.80 0.50
C ASP A 52 0.70 -1.87 -0.71
N ALA A 53 2.01 -1.82 -0.44
CA ALA A 53 3.06 -1.78 -1.46
C ALA A 53 3.91 -3.06 -1.43
N CYS A 54 4.39 -3.49 -2.61
CA CYS A 54 5.25 -4.65 -2.70
C CYS A 54 6.60 -4.35 -2.02
N PRO A 55 7.14 -5.24 -1.15
CA PRO A 55 8.41 -4.99 -0.47
C PRO A 55 9.61 -4.93 -1.43
N LYS A 56 9.54 -5.57 -2.61
CA LYS A 56 10.63 -5.54 -3.59
C LYS A 56 10.59 -4.31 -4.49
N CYS A 57 9.46 -4.05 -5.14
CA CYS A 57 9.36 -3.00 -6.16
C CYS A 57 8.63 -1.73 -5.68
N LYS A 58 8.10 -1.72 -4.45
CA LYS A 58 7.30 -0.62 -3.87
C LYS A 58 6.05 -0.24 -4.66
N ASN A 59 5.64 -1.05 -5.63
CA ASN A 59 4.43 -0.83 -6.40
C ASN A 59 3.19 -1.23 -5.57
N ALA A 60 2.10 -0.46 -5.67
CA ALA A 60 0.82 -0.74 -5.05
C ALA A 60 0.02 -1.87 -5.75
N SER A 61 0.56 -2.42 -6.85
CA SER A 61 -0.06 -3.50 -7.62
C SER A 61 0.24 -4.87 -7.02
N MET A 62 -0.37 -5.17 -5.87
CA MET A 62 -0.40 -6.51 -5.29
C MET A 62 -1.80 -7.12 -5.40
N ILE A 63 -1.82 -8.37 -5.84
CA ILE A 63 -3.04 -9.09 -6.16
C ILE A 63 -3.03 -10.38 -5.34
N PRO A 64 -4.13 -10.76 -4.67
CA PRO A 64 -4.20 -12.02 -3.96
C PRO A 64 -4.04 -13.20 -4.93
N THR A 65 -3.24 -14.20 -4.55
CA THR A 65 -3.04 -15.43 -5.34
C THR A 65 -4.30 -16.28 -5.47
N ASP A 66 -5.29 -16.05 -4.61
CA ASP A 66 -6.61 -16.69 -4.66
C ASP A 66 -7.47 -16.18 -5.84
N SER A 67 -7.18 -14.99 -6.35
CA SER A 67 -7.90 -14.45 -7.51
C SER A 67 -7.45 -15.12 -8.82
N PRO A 68 -8.34 -15.25 -9.83
CA PRO A 68 -7.98 -15.81 -11.13
C PRO A 68 -6.88 -15.01 -11.84
N MET A 69 -6.76 -13.71 -11.54
CA MET A 69 -5.67 -12.87 -12.06
C MET A 69 -4.32 -13.19 -11.39
N GLY A 70 -4.31 -13.43 -10.08
CA GLY A 70 -3.11 -13.89 -9.36
C GLY A 70 -2.60 -15.21 -9.90
N GLN A 71 -3.51 -16.16 -10.16
CA GLN A 71 -3.19 -17.47 -10.76
C GLN A 71 -2.62 -17.35 -12.19
N LYS A 72 -3.16 -16.43 -13.00
CA LYS A 72 -2.61 -16.16 -14.34
C LYS A 72 -1.20 -15.59 -14.28
N LEU A 73 -0.90 -14.69 -13.33
CA LEU A 73 0.42 -14.08 -13.20
C LEU A 73 1.49 -15.08 -12.76
N ILE A 74 1.16 -16.01 -11.85
CA ILE A 74 2.09 -17.08 -11.45
C ILE A 74 2.29 -18.13 -12.55
N THR A 75 1.27 -18.39 -13.38
CA THR A 75 1.36 -19.41 -14.44
C THR A 75 2.06 -18.88 -15.70
N ASN A 76 1.84 -17.62 -16.07
CA ASN A 76 2.43 -16.97 -17.26
C ASN A 76 3.78 -16.30 -17.01
N GLY A 77 4.23 -16.16 -15.76
CA GLY A 77 5.54 -15.60 -15.41
C GLY A 77 6.70 -16.59 -15.53
N LYS A 78 6.67 -17.51 -16.51
CA LYS A 78 7.78 -18.41 -16.84
C LYS A 78 8.47 -17.96 -18.12
#